data_AF-A0A7J8Y0P2-F1
#
_entry.id   AF-A0A7J8Y0P2-F1
#
_cell.length_a   1.000
_cell.length_b   1.000
_cell.length_c   1.000
_cell.angle_alpha   90.00
_cell.angle_beta   90.00
_cell.angle_gamma   90.00
#
_symmetry.space_group_name_H-M   'P 1'
#
loop_
_entity.id
_entity.type
_entity.pdbx_description
1 polymer ?
#
loop_
_entity_poly.entity_id
_entity_poly.type
_entity_poly.pdbx_seq_one_letter_code
_entity_poly.pdbx_strand_id
1 'polypeptide(L)'
;TFVLVYTVFSATDPKRNARDSHIPVLAPLPIGFAVFMVHLATIPITGTGINPARSLGAAVIFNQDKIWDDHWIFWVGPFIGAAIAAIYHQFILRASGAKALGSFRSSSAM
;
A
#
# COMPACT_ATOMS: atom_id res chain seq x y z
N THR A 1 -3.42 -6.70 -1.21
CA THR A 1 -3.31 -5.44 -0.44
C THR A 1 -2.38 -5.52 0.75
N PHE A 2 -2.35 -6.64 1.50
CA PHE A 2 -1.41 -6.83 2.62
C PHE A 2 0.05 -6.45 2.28
N VAL A 3 0.62 -7.02 1.19
CA VAL A 3 2.01 -6.75 0.76
C VAL A 3 2.28 -5.25 0.59
N LEU A 4 1.34 -4.54 -0.06
CA LEU A 4 1.43 -3.10 -0.28
C LEU A 4 1.42 -2.34 1.05
N VAL A 5 0.43 -2.59 1.90
CA VAL A 5 0.25 -1.84 3.16
C VAL A 5 1.36 -2.16 4.16
N TYR A 6 1.82 -3.40 4.21
CA TYR A 6 2.99 -3.79 5.01
C TYR A 6 4.25 -3.03 4.54
N THR A 7 4.44 -2.91 3.23
CA THR A 7 5.55 -2.13 2.66
C THR A 7 5.42 -0.65 3.00
N VAL A 8 4.20 -0.09 2.97
CA VAL A 8 3.93 1.30 3.40
C VAL A 8 4.36 1.50 4.86
N PHE A 9 3.93 0.64 5.78
CA PHE A 9 4.36 0.72 7.19
C PHE A 9 5.87 0.56 7.36
N SER A 10 6.50 -0.35 6.61
CA SER A 10 7.95 -0.54 6.67
C SER A 10 8.73 0.64 6.07
N ALA A 11 8.11 1.38 5.15
CA ALA A 11 8.69 2.52 4.45
C ALA A 11 8.43 3.87 5.14
N THR A 12 7.76 3.91 6.30
CA THR A 12 7.60 5.13 7.08
C THR A 12 8.92 5.58 7.68
N ASP A 13 9.26 6.87 7.55
CA ASP A 13 10.38 7.47 8.27
C ASP A 13 9.91 7.98 9.63
N PRO A 14 10.30 7.35 10.76
CA PRO A 14 9.83 7.74 12.09
C PRO A 14 10.30 9.13 12.53
N LYS A 15 11.25 9.74 11.80
CA LYS A 15 11.84 11.04 12.14
C LYS A 15 11.36 12.19 11.25
N ARG A 16 10.59 11.92 10.20
CA ARG A 16 10.18 12.93 9.22
C ARG A 16 8.68 12.88 9.03
N ASN A 17 8.03 14.02 9.21
CA ASN A 17 6.61 14.18 8.96
C ASN A 17 6.35 15.05 7.73
N ALA A 18 5.20 14.87 7.12
CA ALA A 18 4.67 15.79 6.12
C ALA A 18 4.39 17.15 6.78
N ARG A 19 4.53 18.21 5.97
CA ARG A 19 4.42 19.61 6.42
C ARG A 19 3.16 19.82 7.26
N ASP A 20 3.36 20.45 8.44
CA ASP A 20 2.29 20.83 9.37
C ASP A 20 1.38 19.66 9.80
N SER A 21 1.92 18.44 9.91
CA SER A 21 1.16 17.24 10.26
C SER A 21 1.96 16.23 11.08
N HIS A 22 1.27 15.22 11.63
CA HIS A 22 1.87 14.05 12.27
C HIS A 22 1.94 12.83 11.33
N ILE A 23 1.83 13.06 10.02
CA ILE A 23 1.81 11.99 9.02
C ILE A 23 3.26 11.69 8.61
N PRO A 24 3.77 10.46 8.80
CA PRO A 24 5.15 10.14 8.47
C PRO A 24 5.40 10.22 6.95
N VAL A 25 6.58 10.69 6.58
CA VAL A 25 7.05 10.65 5.18
C VAL A 25 7.35 9.20 4.80
N LEU A 26 6.98 8.83 3.58
CA LEU A 26 7.16 7.48 3.06
C LEU A 26 8.33 7.42 2.08
N ALA A 27 9.09 6.32 2.07
CA ALA A 27 10.02 6.00 0.99
C ALA A 27 9.24 5.48 -0.23
N PRO A 28 9.19 6.20 -1.36
CA PRO A 28 8.26 5.90 -2.45
C PRO A 28 8.68 4.68 -3.29
N LEU A 29 9.98 4.41 -3.42
CA LEU A 29 10.48 3.36 -4.32
C LEU A 29 10.01 1.96 -3.90
N PRO A 30 10.19 1.50 -2.64
CA PRO A 30 9.71 0.19 -2.21
C PRO A 30 8.19 0.04 -2.37
N ILE A 31 7.44 1.12 -2.14
CA ILE A 31 5.97 1.13 -2.29
C ILE A 31 5.60 0.91 -3.76
N GLY A 32 6.22 1.62 -4.69
CA GLY A 32 6.02 1.42 -6.13
C GLY A 32 6.36 -0.01 -6.57
N PHE A 33 7.47 -0.57 -6.08
CA PHE A 33 7.84 -1.96 -6.35
C PHE A 33 6.86 -2.98 -5.77
N ALA A 34 6.33 -2.74 -4.57
CA ALA A 34 5.30 -3.60 -4.00
C ALA A 34 4.03 -3.60 -4.86
N VAL A 35 3.61 -2.43 -5.36
CA VAL A 35 2.52 -2.34 -6.33
C VAL A 35 2.84 -3.13 -7.59
N PHE A 36 4.03 -2.92 -8.19
CA PHE A 36 4.47 -3.62 -9.40
C PHE A 36 4.44 -5.15 -9.23
N MET A 37 5.03 -5.67 -8.16
CA MET A 37 5.06 -7.11 -7.88
C MET A 37 3.65 -7.69 -7.69
N VAL A 38 2.78 -6.99 -6.98
CA VAL A 38 1.40 -7.46 -6.82
C VAL A 38 0.66 -7.46 -8.17
N HIS A 39 0.89 -6.48 -9.04
CA HIS A 39 0.31 -6.47 -10.39
C HIS A 39 0.75 -7.70 -11.21
N LEU A 40 2.04 -8.02 -11.21
CA LEU A 40 2.53 -9.21 -11.92
C LEU A 40 1.83 -10.50 -11.48
N ALA A 41 1.50 -10.63 -10.19
CA ALA A 41 0.83 -11.80 -9.65
C ALA A 41 -0.70 -11.79 -9.84
N THR A 42 -1.36 -10.63 -9.73
CA THR A 42 -2.84 -10.57 -9.60
C THR A 42 -3.58 -10.04 -10.82
N ILE A 43 -2.87 -9.58 -11.87
CA ILE A 43 -3.51 -9.20 -13.14
C ILE A 43 -4.37 -10.35 -13.72
N PRO A 44 -3.90 -11.60 -13.82
CA PRO A 44 -4.68 -12.68 -14.44
C PRO A 44 -5.95 -13.06 -13.68
N ILE A 45 -6.05 -12.68 -12.40
CA ILE A 45 -7.15 -13.09 -11.52
C ILE A 45 -8.24 -12.00 -11.51
N THR A 46 -7.88 -10.75 -11.23
CA THR A 46 -8.85 -9.66 -11.04
C THR A 46 -8.46 -8.34 -11.72
N GLY A 47 -7.41 -8.32 -12.55
CA GLY A 47 -6.83 -7.07 -13.06
C GLY A 47 -6.16 -6.20 -11.99
N THR A 48 -5.94 -6.74 -10.78
CA THR A 48 -5.34 -6.07 -9.60
C THR A 48 -6.12 -4.87 -9.05
N GLY A 49 -7.08 -5.13 -8.16
CA GLY A 49 -7.93 -4.10 -7.56
C GLY A 49 -7.52 -3.65 -6.15
N ILE A 50 -6.24 -3.80 -5.75
CA ILE A 50 -5.74 -3.53 -4.38
C ILE A 50 -5.92 -2.09 -3.87
N ASN A 51 -6.56 -1.22 -4.65
CA ASN A 51 -6.91 0.16 -4.36
C ASN A 51 -8.42 0.37 -4.64
N PRO A 52 -9.26 0.53 -3.58
CA PRO A 52 -10.70 0.73 -3.74
C PRO A 52 -11.07 1.95 -4.58
N ALA A 53 -10.36 3.07 -4.46
CA ALA A 53 -10.65 4.28 -5.24
C ALA A 53 -10.39 4.06 -6.74
N ARG A 54 -9.31 3.34 -7.09
CA ARG A 54 -9.01 2.94 -8.48
C ARG A 54 -10.08 1.99 -9.04
N SER A 55 -10.58 1.08 -8.21
CA SER A 55 -11.63 0.14 -8.60
C SER A 55 -12.98 0.86 -8.77
N LEU A 56 -13.31 1.80 -7.87
CA LEU A 56 -14.53 2.60 -7.92
C LEU A 56 -14.55 3.49 -9.17
N GLY A 57 -13.45 4.21 -9.45
CA GLY A 57 -13.37 5.06 -10.64
C GLY A 57 -13.61 4.27 -11.93
N ALA A 58 -13.05 3.06 -12.03
CA ALA A 58 -13.30 2.19 -13.18
C ALA A 58 -14.75 1.71 -13.25
N ALA A 59 -15.35 1.30 -12.12
CA ALA A 59 -16.73 0.85 -12.06
C ALA A 59 -17.73 1.95 -12.46
N VAL A 60 -17.52 3.18 -11.97
CA VAL A 60 -18.38 4.34 -12.29
C VAL A 60 -18.32 4.70 -13.77
N ILE A 61 -17.13 4.73 -14.36
CA ILE A 61 -16.96 5.14 -15.78
C ILE A 61 -17.41 4.04 -16.74
N PHE A 62 -17.13 2.78 -16.43
CA PHE A 62 -17.49 1.66 -17.30
C PHE A 62 -18.95 1.24 -17.15
N ASN A 63 -19.51 1.41 -15.95
CA ASN A 63 -20.91 1.26 -15.59
C ASN A 63 -21.62 0.03 -16.18
N GLN A 64 -21.13 -1.17 -15.83
CA GLN A 64 -21.74 -2.44 -16.21
C GLN A 64 -22.18 -3.23 -14.97
N ASP A 65 -23.34 -3.89 -15.07
CA ASP A 65 -23.97 -4.63 -13.95
C ASP A 65 -23.03 -5.65 -13.32
N LYS A 66 -22.37 -6.48 -14.14
CA LYS A 66 -21.41 -7.47 -13.66
C LYS A 66 -20.27 -6.86 -12.83
N ILE A 67 -19.79 -5.67 -13.20
CA ILE A 67 -18.71 -5.01 -12.45
C ILE A 67 -19.22 -4.56 -11.09
N TRP A 68 -20.45 -4.04 -11.03
CA TRP A 68 -21.08 -3.64 -9.78
C TRP A 68 -21.34 -4.84 -8.86
N ASP A 69 -21.75 -5.99 -9.43
CA ASP A 69 -21.94 -7.24 -8.68
C ASP A 69 -20.64 -7.73 -8.01
N ASP A 70 -19.51 -7.65 -8.73
CA ASP A 70 -18.20 -8.05 -8.21
C ASP A 70 -17.54 -6.94 -7.35
N HIS A 71 -18.09 -5.71 -7.34
CA HIS A 71 -17.39 -4.52 -6.87
C HIS A 71 -17.03 -4.57 -5.38
N TRP A 72 -17.88 -5.18 -4.56
CA TRP A 72 -17.71 -5.25 -3.11
C TRP A 72 -16.39 -5.93 -2.70
N ILE A 73 -15.89 -6.86 -3.52
CA ILE A 73 -14.64 -7.59 -3.28
C ILE A 73 -13.46 -6.61 -3.24
N PHE A 74 -13.50 -5.56 -4.07
CA PHE A 74 -12.47 -4.52 -4.15
C PHE A 74 -12.53 -3.49 -3.02
N TRP A 75 -13.49 -3.63 -2.09
CA TRP A 75 -13.53 -2.91 -0.83
C TRP A 75 -13.14 -3.81 0.33
N VAL A 76 -13.85 -4.94 0.47
CA VAL A 76 -13.67 -5.88 1.58
C VAL A 76 -12.26 -6.49 1.56
N GLY A 77 -11.81 -6.96 0.40
CA GLY A 77 -10.48 -7.56 0.26
C GLY A 77 -9.35 -6.58 0.64
N PRO A 78 -9.30 -5.37 0.07
CA PRO A 78 -8.30 -4.38 0.43
C PRO A 78 -8.34 -3.94 1.90
N PHE A 79 -9.52 -3.71 2.48
CA PHE A 79 -9.60 -3.31 3.90
C PHE A 79 -9.12 -4.42 4.84
N ILE A 80 -9.51 -5.67 4.61
CA ILE A 80 -9.04 -6.81 5.41
C ILE A 80 -7.51 -6.92 5.29
N GLY A 81 -6.98 -6.87 4.06
CA GLY A 81 -5.54 -6.95 3.84
C GLY A 81 -4.76 -5.80 4.51
N ALA A 82 -5.31 -4.59 4.51
CA ALA A 82 -4.70 -3.43 5.17
C ALA A 82 -4.72 -3.57 6.70
N ALA A 83 -5.84 -4.01 7.28
CA ALA A 83 -5.98 -4.23 8.72
C ALA A 83 -4.99 -5.29 9.22
N ILE A 84 -4.88 -6.43 8.52
CA ILE A 84 -3.93 -7.50 8.89
C ILE A 84 -2.49 -6.98 8.81
N ALA A 85 -2.14 -6.18 7.78
CA ALA A 85 -0.80 -5.59 7.66
C ALA A 85 -0.47 -4.63 8.81
N ALA A 86 -1.44 -3.79 9.21
CA ALA A 86 -1.29 -2.90 10.35
C ALA A 86 -1.06 -3.69 11.65
N ILE A 87 -1.88 -4.71 11.89
CA ILE A 87 -1.77 -5.56 13.09
C ILE A 87 -0.42 -6.26 13.13
N TYR A 88 -0.01 -6.85 12.01
CA TYR A 88 1.25 -7.56 11.89
C TYR A 88 2.45 -6.65 12.16
N HIS A 89 2.49 -5.46 11.58
CA HIS A 89 3.59 -4.53 11.78
C HIS A 89 3.65 -3.97 13.21
N GLN A 90 2.50 -3.57 13.77
CA GLN A 90 2.45 -2.85 15.04
C GLN A 90 2.51 -3.76 16.26
N PHE A 91 1.83 -4.90 16.24
CA PHE A 91 1.68 -5.76 17.42
C PHE A 91 2.56 -7.01 17.36
N ILE A 92 2.72 -7.61 16.19
CA ILE A 92 3.52 -8.84 16.05
C ILE A 92 5.00 -8.47 15.94
N LEU A 93 5.36 -7.60 14.99
CA LEU A 93 6.75 -7.17 14.81
C LEU A 93 7.17 -6.05 15.76
N ARG A 94 6.22 -5.28 16.29
CA ARG A 94 6.47 -4.09 17.13
C ARG A 94 7.45 -3.10 16.49
N ALA A 95 7.37 -2.97 15.17
CA ALA A 95 8.33 -2.25 14.35
C ALA A 95 8.01 -0.75 14.17
N SER A 96 7.08 -0.18 14.94
CA SER A 96 6.63 1.21 14.78
C SER A 96 7.75 2.27 14.93
N GLY A 97 8.84 1.94 15.63
CA GLY A 97 10.03 2.80 15.74
C GLY A 97 11.19 2.43 14.80
N ALA A 98 11.04 1.37 14.02
CA ALA A 98 12.08 0.90 13.11
C ALA A 98 12.15 1.79 11.86
N LYS A 99 13.36 2.13 11.44
CA LYS A 99 13.61 2.83 10.18
C LYS A 99 14.21 1.86 9.19
N ALA A 100 13.50 1.58 8.10
CA ALA A 100 14.08 0.83 6.99
C ALA A 100 15.22 1.64 6.36
N LEU A 101 16.37 1.00 6.13
CA LEU A 101 17.48 1.60 5.39
C LEU A 101 17.13 1.58 3.91
N GLY A 102 16.75 2.73 3.36
CA GLY A 102 16.53 2.89 1.92
C GLY A 102 17.82 2.71 1.12
N SER A 103 17.70 2.17 -0.10
CA SER A 103 18.84 1.86 -0.98
C SER A 103 19.67 3.07 -1.40
N PHE A 104 19.13 4.29 -1.32
CA PHE A 104 19.85 5.50 -1.70
C PHE A 104 20.39 6.21 -0.46
N ARG A 105 21.59 5.81 -0.02
CA ARG A 105 22.45 6.74 0.71
C ARG A 105 22.91 7.79 -0.29
N SER A 106 22.39 9.02 -0.20
CA SER A 106 23.15 10.14 -0.75
C SER A 106 24.44 10.19 0.05
N SER A 107 25.56 9.80 -0.57
CA SER A 107 26.88 10.02 -0.01
C SER A 107 27.12 11.52 0.00
N SER A 108 26.72 12.20 1.07
CA SER A 108 27.25 13.52 1.40
C SER A 108 28.68 13.34 1.93
N ALA A 109 29.55 12.79 1.09
CA ALA A 109 30.99 12.92 1.26
C ALA A 109 31.37 14.19 0.50
N MET A 110 31.59 15.24 1.28
CA MET A 110 32.30 16.44 0.89
C MET A 110 33.79 16.10 0.75
#